data_AF-A0A7Z9HUE6-F1
#
_entry.id   AF-A0A7Z9HUE6-F1
#
_cell.length_a   1.000
_cell.length_b   1.000
_cell.length_c   1.000
_cell.angle_alpha   90.00
_cell.angle_beta   90.00
_cell.angle_gamma   90.00
#
_symmetry.space_group_name_H-M   'P 1'
#
loop_
_entity.id
_entity.type
_entity.pdbx_description
1 polymer ?
#
loop_
_entity_poly.entity_id
_entity_poly.type
_entity_poly.pdbx_seq_one_letter_code
_entity_poly.pdbx_strand_id
1 'polypeptide(L)'
;PEYLADSSILMCPADDPTPDGSISKDDLPQWYFDHSNYWYLAHAMTNEEQGLAYINAYSEILVEGDGNLDIDFDAPNLTPNKIFRTREGIERLFLTDVNDPDQGPQIQSTIPILIDRPGTHDPEGGNVLFLDGHVEYIRYPGKFPMTEAFIEGLESLDSLYERRIARANAPNESSIAIATTGEVIFQGKYEHRSGGRAYPALFELTLSRSAVGAITATSRIPHSGSTYIAIGDKTHHIVGYEFSNPQGNDGPGYKQTLVIEDGKVSRTQRGIREDEDNREISVPSGAVYDPNSRPDPYAAANILFRSLNLKKGESKELDVYDGDNAGDEYVAYKIRIENLGKESINVPAGTFNANHYQLMQLKSAYTWFKKRAGHITDFWILDNHIIIRIYRHREPYELVLQSYETPGTLPGLKANAATAVEELNARALPLEADSFELTSESIKKMFEDGNTDMEQLRKTAEELAERGEQRAIPLLIGVIDADNSFTELNDTI
;
A
#
# COMPACT_ATOMS: atom_id res chain seq x y z
N PRO A 1 25.69 29.66 9.54
CA PRO A 1 26.23 29.33 10.88
C PRO A 1 27.59 30.01 11.11
N GLU A 2 27.83 30.65 12.27
CA GLU A 2 29.10 31.35 12.58
C GLU A 2 30.34 30.44 12.59
N TYR A 3 30.16 29.12 12.50
CA TYR A 3 31.22 28.10 12.46
C TYR A 3 31.83 27.84 11.06
N LEU A 4 31.21 28.32 9.97
CA LEU A 4 31.86 28.33 8.64
C LEU A 4 32.43 29.71 8.35
N ALA A 5 33.60 30.00 8.95
CA ALA A 5 34.34 31.23 8.66
C ALA A 5 35.03 31.20 7.29
N ASP A 6 35.36 30.00 6.79
CA ASP A 6 35.88 29.78 5.45
C ASP A 6 35.16 28.60 4.83
N SER A 7 34.32 28.86 3.82
CA SER A 7 33.51 27.83 3.19
C SER A 7 34.28 27.07 2.10
N SER A 8 35.40 27.63 1.61
CA SER A 8 36.26 26.99 0.60
C SER A 8 36.86 25.65 1.04
N ILE A 9 36.87 25.38 2.35
CA ILE A 9 37.36 24.13 2.95
C ILE A 9 36.55 22.89 2.56
N LEU A 10 35.32 23.08 2.06
CA LEU A 10 34.45 21.98 1.62
C LEU A 10 34.58 21.68 0.12
N MET A 11 35.35 22.47 -0.63
CA MET A 11 35.47 22.30 -2.07
C MET A 11 36.28 21.07 -2.47
N CYS A 12 35.82 20.38 -3.52
CA CYS A 12 36.62 19.39 -4.22
C CYS A 12 37.84 20.04 -4.87
N PRO A 13 39.07 19.63 -4.55
CA PRO A 13 40.27 20.16 -5.23
C PRO A 13 40.33 19.81 -6.73
N ALA A 14 39.58 18.80 -7.18
CA ALA A 14 39.55 18.39 -8.59
C ALA A 14 38.63 19.26 -9.45
N ASP A 15 37.64 19.92 -8.83
CA ASP A 15 36.69 20.83 -9.50
C ASP A 15 37.03 22.31 -9.27
N ASP A 16 38.24 22.60 -8.77
CA ASP A 16 38.74 23.96 -8.61
C ASP A 16 38.80 24.64 -9.98
N PRO A 17 37.92 25.63 -10.27
CA PRO A 17 37.92 26.33 -11.55
C PRO A 17 39.14 27.26 -11.68
N THR A 18 39.94 27.40 -10.63
CA THR A 18 41.05 28.34 -10.54
C THR A 18 42.34 27.67 -10.08
N PRO A 19 43.03 26.91 -10.96
CA PRO A 19 44.37 26.39 -10.69
C PRO A 19 45.40 27.47 -10.30
N ASP A 20 45.08 28.75 -10.53
CA ASP A 20 45.93 29.93 -10.33
C ASP A 20 45.42 30.93 -9.26
N GLY A 21 44.30 30.65 -8.58
CA GLY A 21 43.77 31.49 -7.49
C GLY A 21 43.15 32.83 -7.93
N SER A 22 42.63 32.93 -9.16
CA SER A 22 42.20 34.20 -9.75
C SER A 22 40.81 34.72 -9.34
N ILE A 23 40.02 33.95 -8.56
CA ILE A 23 38.70 34.40 -8.07
C ILE A 23 38.84 34.75 -6.58
N SER A 24 38.47 35.97 -6.22
CA SER A 24 38.43 36.41 -4.82
C SER A 24 37.47 35.53 -4.01
N LYS A 25 37.79 35.24 -2.75
CA LYS A 25 36.88 34.51 -1.83
C LYS A 25 35.49 35.18 -1.73
N ASP A 26 35.42 36.48 -1.95
CA ASP A 26 34.19 37.28 -1.93
C ASP A 26 33.35 37.15 -3.22
N ASP A 27 33.92 36.55 -4.28
CA ASP A 27 33.32 36.42 -5.62
C ASP A 27 32.86 34.98 -5.92
N LEU A 28 32.92 34.07 -4.95
CA LEU A 28 32.38 32.70 -5.10
C LEU A 28 30.86 32.78 -5.33
N PRO A 29 30.33 32.27 -6.45
CA PRO A 29 28.91 32.35 -6.74
C PRO A 29 28.06 31.64 -5.70
N GLN A 30 26.90 32.22 -5.37
CA GLN A 30 25.96 31.70 -4.36
C GLN A 30 25.48 30.26 -4.61
N TRP A 31 25.57 29.76 -5.85
CA TRP A 31 25.24 28.38 -6.23
C TRP A 31 26.31 27.34 -5.83
N TYR A 32 27.48 27.75 -5.33
CA TYR A 32 28.53 26.84 -4.83
C TYR A 32 28.18 26.21 -3.47
N PHE A 33 27.40 26.91 -2.64
CA PHE A 33 26.82 26.39 -1.39
C PHE A 33 25.33 26.16 -1.55
N ASP A 34 24.93 25.48 -2.62
CA ASP A 34 23.56 25.02 -2.74
C ASP A 34 23.33 23.84 -1.78
N HIS A 35 22.17 23.83 -1.15
CA HIS A 35 21.71 22.84 -0.17
C HIS A 35 21.62 21.42 -0.78
N SER A 36 21.70 21.35 -2.10
CA SER A 36 21.75 20.13 -2.90
C SER A 36 23.09 19.38 -2.82
N ASN A 37 24.15 19.97 -2.27
CA ASN A 37 25.48 19.34 -2.20
C ASN A 37 25.88 18.88 -0.81
N TYR A 38 25.23 19.37 0.26
CA TYR A 38 25.63 19.05 1.63
C TYR A 38 24.42 18.82 2.54
N TRP A 39 24.58 17.94 3.52
CA TRP A 39 23.66 17.83 4.66
C TRP A 39 24.21 18.55 5.88
N TYR A 40 23.38 19.41 6.48
CA TYR A 40 23.64 20.00 7.79
C TYR A 40 23.00 19.16 8.89
N LEU A 41 23.82 18.68 9.82
CA LEU A 41 23.36 17.92 10.97
C LEU A 41 23.07 18.86 12.15
N ALA A 42 21.80 19.07 12.43
CA ALA A 42 21.35 19.94 13.52
C ALA A 42 21.51 19.30 14.91
N HIS A 43 21.92 18.04 14.99
CA HIS A 43 22.05 17.28 16.22
C HIS A 43 23.41 16.57 16.31
N ALA A 44 24.00 16.57 17.50
CA ALA A 44 25.32 16.01 17.74
C ALA A 44 25.24 14.48 17.84
N MET A 45 26.10 13.81 17.07
CA MET A 45 26.19 12.35 16.97
C MET A 45 27.66 11.97 16.82
N THR A 46 28.06 10.84 17.37
CA THR A 46 29.47 10.38 17.38
C THR A 46 29.65 9.02 16.71
N ASN A 47 28.55 8.37 16.34
CA ASN A 47 28.54 7.03 15.74
C ASN A 47 27.26 6.79 14.93
N GLU A 48 27.27 5.72 14.14
CA GLU A 48 26.17 5.33 13.26
C GLU A 48 24.87 4.99 14.00
N GLU A 49 24.94 4.39 15.19
CA GLU A 49 23.72 4.05 15.97
C GLU A 49 22.95 5.31 16.38
N GLN A 50 23.67 6.34 16.82
CA GLN A 50 23.13 7.68 17.07
C GLN A 50 22.64 8.34 15.77
N GLY A 51 23.39 8.17 14.68
CA GLY A 51 23.02 8.56 13.32
C GLY A 51 21.63 8.05 12.91
N LEU A 52 21.42 6.75 12.98
CA LEU A 52 20.15 6.12 12.57
C LEU A 52 19.00 6.49 13.51
N ALA A 53 19.26 6.66 14.82
CA ALA A 53 18.26 7.15 15.76
C ALA A 53 17.81 8.59 15.43
N TYR A 54 18.74 9.45 15.01
CA TYR A 54 18.44 10.78 14.50
C TYR A 54 17.55 10.73 13.24
N ILE A 55 17.90 9.90 12.24
CA ILE A 55 17.09 9.75 11.02
C ILE A 55 15.65 9.35 11.37
N ASN A 56 15.49 8.39 12.28
CA ASN A 56 14.17 7.94 12.72
C ASN A 56 13.36 9.06 13.40
N ALA A 57 13.95 9.72 14.40
CA ALA A 57 13.27 10.81 15.12
C ALA A 57 12.92 11.99 14.21
N TYR A 58 13.83 12.37 13.31
CA TYR A 58 13.61 13.44 12.35
C TYR A 58 12.51 13.08 11.34
N SER A 59 12.48 11.83 10.86
CA SER A 59 11.43 11.33 9.97
C SER A 59 10.05 11.38 10.61
N GLU A 60 9.92 10.97 11.87
CA GLU A 60 8.65 11.02 12.60
C GLU A 60 8.09 12.45 12.67
N ILE A 61 8.94 13.42 13.02
CA ILE A 61 8.58 14.84 13.06
C ILE A 61 8.15 15.37 11.68
N LEU A 62 8.85 15.00 10.62
CA LEU A 62 8.50 15.41 9.26
C LEU A 62 7.15 14.84 8.80
N VAL A 63 6.78 13.63 9.25
CA VAL A 63 5.51 12.98 8.93
C VAL A 63 4.34 13.59 9.69
N GLU A 64 4.52 13.91 10.98
CA GLU A 64 3.48 14.50 11.83
C GLU A 64 3.13 15.95 11.42
N GLY A 65 4.05 16.66 10.77
CA GLY A 65 3.75 17.87 10.00
C GLY A 65 3.81 19.20 10.76
N ASP A 66 3.93 19.18 12.08
CA ASP A 66 4.06 20.38 12.95
C ASP A 66 5.13 20.23 14.06
N GLY A 67 5.89 19.14 14.07
CA GLY A 67 6.84 18.87 15.14
C GLY A 67 8.01 19.87 15.18
N ASN A 68 8.39 20.23 16.40
CA ASN A 68 9.48 21.16 16.67
C ASN A 68 10.83 20.47 16.50
N LEU A 69 11.60 20.85 15.47
CA LEU A 69 12.97 20.35 15.23
C LEU A 69 14.02 21.03 16.13
N ASP A 70 13.62 22.03 16.91
CA ASP A 70 14.47 22.76 17.86
C ASP A 70 14.53 22.11 19.25
N ILE A 71 14.26 20.81 19.34
CA ILE A 71 14.32 20.02 20.58
C ILE A 71 15.40 18.94 20.53
N ASP A 72 15.80 18.47 21.70
CA ASP A 72 16.57 17.23 21.85
C ASP A 72 15.63 16.03 21.64
N PHE A 73 16.08 14.99 20.93
CA PHE A 73 15.29 13.79 20.68
C PHE A 73 15.55 12.73 21.75
N ASP A 74 14.50 12.02 22.16
CA ASP A 74 14.64 10.89 23.09
C ASP A 74 15.19 9.66 22.36
N ALA A 75 16.22 9.04 22.94
CA ALA A 75 16.85 7.83 22.41
C ALA A 75 17.17 6.88 23.58
N PRO A 76 16.14 6.28 24.22
CA PRO A 76 16.26 5.63 25.53
C PRO A 76 17.25 4.46 25.58
N ASN A 77 17.58 3.88 24.42
CA ASN A 77 18.50 2.74 24.30
C ASN A 77 19.95 3.16 24.01
N LEU A 78 20.22 4.45 23.83
CA LEU A 78 21.55 4.96 23.53
C LEU A 78 22.24 5.53 24.77
N THR A 79 23.55 5.71 24.66
CA THR A 79 24.34 6.50 25.60
C THR A 79 25.01 7.64 24.83
N PRO A 80 24.68 8.91 25.12
CA PRO A 80 23.60 9.37 26.00
C PRO A 80 22.21 8.96 25.50
N ASN A 81 21.22 8.92 26.39
CA ASN A 81 19.84 8.46 26.09
C ASN A 81 18.98 9.48 25.32
N LYS A 82 19.65 10.46 24.70
CA LYS A 82 19.07 11.54 23.92
C LYS A 82 20.02 11.89 22.78
N ILE A 83 19.45 12.33 21.66
CA ILE A 83 20.18 12.97 20.57
C ILE A 83 20.01 14.48 20.75
N PHE A 84 21.10 15.16 21.10
CA PHE A 84 21.04 16.56 21.50
C PHE A 84 21.24 17.49 20.31
N ARG A 85 20.53 18.61 20.30
CA ARG A 85 20.73 19.68 19.31
C ARG A 85 22.15 20.24 19.41
N THR A 86 22.80 20.44 18.27
CA THR A 86 24.15 21.05 18.20
C THR A 86 24.11 22.46 18.81
N ARG A 87 25.01 22.73 19.76
CA ARG A 87 25.21 24.02 20.42
C ARG A 87 26.64 24.09 20.96
N GLU A 88 27.09 25.28 21.30
CA GLU A 88 28.39 25.44 21.95
C GLU A 88 28.45 24.62 23.25
N GLY A 89 29.56 23.89 23.45
CA GLY A 89 29.78 23.06 24.62
C GLY A 89 29.08 21.70 24.59
N ILE A 90 28.50 21.28 23.46
CA ILE A 90 27.76 20.02 23.34
C ILE A 90 28.65 18.77 23.51
N GLU A 91 29.93 18.86 23.18
CA GLU A 91 30.92 17.80 23.35
C GLU A 91 30.99 17.27 24.79
N ARG A 92 30.67 18.13 25.77
CA ARG A 92 30.68 17.79 27.19
C ARG A 92 29.70 16.68 27.56
N LEU A 93 28.64 16.49 26.77
CA LEU A 93 27.65 15.43 26.98
C LEU A 93 28.13 14.05 26.51
N PHE A 94 29.25 14.00 25.78
CA PHE A 94 29.88 12.77 25.30
C PHE A 94 31.17 12.44 26.05
N LEU A 95 31.59 13.28 27.02
CA LEU A 95 32.76 13.02 27.84
C LEU A 95 32.56 11.77 28.69
N THR A 96 33.53 10.87 28.64
CA THR A 96 33.56 9.68 29.51
C THR A 96 34.34 9.96 30.80
N ASP A 97 35.32 10.86 30.75
CA ASP A 97 36.00 11.42 31.93
C ASP A 97 36.07 12.94 31.83
N VAL A 98 35.38 13.63 32.74
CA VAL A 98 35.35 15.10 32.80
C VAL A 98 36.65 15.73 33.30
N ASN A 99 37.54 14.93 33.90
CA ASN A 99 38.81 15.43 34.44
C ASN A 99 39.96 15.38 33.41
N ASP A 100 39.74 14.73 32.26
CA ASP A 100 40.71 14.67 31.18
C ASP A 100 40.53 15.90 30.25
N PRO A 101 41.46 16.88 30.29
CA PRO A 101 41.35 18.08 29.48
C PRO A 101 41.48 17.81 27.97
N ASP A 102 42.02 16.64 27.58
CA ASP A 102 42.27 16.30 26.18
C ASP A 102 41.06 15.63 25.51
N GLN A 103 40.09 15.10 26.29
CA GLN A 103 38.91 14.44 25.72
C GLN A 103 37.96 15.41 25.00
N GLY A 104 37.83 16.65 25.48
CA GLY A 104 36.95 17.64 24.86
C GLY A 104 37.28 17.87 23.38
N PRO A 105 38.52 18.28 23.05
CA PRO A 105 38.97 18.43 21.66
C PRO A 105 38.80 17.15 20.84
N GLN A 106 39.14 15.98 21.39
CA GLN A 106 39.01 14.70 20.67
C GLN A 106 37.56 14.40 20.28
N ILE A 107 36.60 14.66 21.17
CA ILE A 107 35.18 14.45 20.89
C ILE A 107 34.69 15.42 19.83
N GLN A 108 35.11 16.69 19.87
CA GLN A 108 34.73 17.66 18.85
C GLN A 108 35.18 17.20 17.45
N SER A 109 36.34 16.53 17.35
CA SER A 109 36.82 15.91 16.11
C SER A 109 36.04 14.65 15.67
N THR A 110 35.02 14.21 16.40
CA THR A 110 34.18 13.04 16.05
C THR A 110 32.73 13.39 15.75
N ILE A 111 32.30 14.63 16.02
CA ILE A 111 30.92 15.08 15.80
C ILE A 111 30.83 15.76 14.43
N PRO A 112 30.21 15.13 13.42
CA PRO A 112 30.04 15.74 12.12
C PRO A 112 28.96 16.83 12.15
N ILE A 113 29.18 17.90 11.41
CA ILE A 113 28.31 19.09 11.31
C ILE A 113 27.80 19.29 9.89
N LEU A 114 28.69 19.18 8.90
CA LEU A 114 28.33 19.18 7.48
C LEU A 114 28.93 17.97 6.80
N ILE A 115 28.16 17.39 5.89
CA ILE A 115 28.53 16.18 5.17
C ILE A 115 28.26 16.41 3.69
N ASP A 116 29.27 16.22 2.84
CA ASP A 116 29.10 16.19 1.38
C ASP A 116 28.33 14.95 0.93
N ARG A 117 27.59 15.08 -0.16
CA ARG A 117 26.85 13.95 -0.74
C ARG A 117 27.80 13.07 -1.57
N PRO A 118 27.69 11.73 -1.51
CA PRO A 118 28.41 10.87 -2.45
C PRO A 118 28.04 11.17 -3.91
N GLY A 119 28.95 10.84 -4.83
CA GLY A 119 28.84 11.11 -6.26
C GLY A 119 29.37 12.47 -6.72
N THR A 120 29.84 13.32 -5.80
CA THR A 120 30.42 14.64 -6.11
C THR A 120 31.95 14.64 -6.24
N HIS A 121 32.62 13.53 -5.90
CA HIS A 121 34.08 13.41 -5.90
C HIS A 121 34.59 12.13 -6.59
N ASP A 122 35.81 12.20 -7.15
CA ASP A 122 36.61 11.03 -7.57
C ASP A 122 37.97 11.04 -6.84
N PRO A 123 38.35 10.00 -6.06
CA PRO A 123 37.59 8.78 -5.77
C PRO A 123 36.25 9.05 -5.07
N GLU A 124 35.36 8.05 -5.08
CA GLU A 124 34.04 8.12 -4.46
C GLU A 124 34.15 8.39 -2.94
N GLY A 125 33.46 9.42 -2.46
CA GLY A 125 33.50 9.88 -1.07
C GLY A 125 32.98 11.29 -0.91
N GLY A 126 33.21 11.88 0.26
CA GLY A 126 32.76 13.22 0.59
C GLY A 126 33.60 13.90 1.66
N ASN A 127 33.65 15.23 1.61
CA ASN A 127 34.21 16.06 2.68
C ASN A 127 33.25 16.13 3.87
N VAL A 128 33.78 15.93 5.08
CA VAL A 128 33.00 16.03 6.33
C VAL A 128 33.62 17.08 7.22
N LEU A 129 32.83 18.10 7.59
CA LEU A 129 33.19 19.11 8.59
C LEU A 129 32.80 18.61 9.99
N PHE A 130 33.72 18.71 10.93
CA PHE A 130 33.50 18.36 12.33
C PHE A 130 33.36 19.59 13.22
N LEU A 131 32.92 19.38 14.46
CA LEU A 131 32.59 20.45 15.42
C LEU A 131 33.80 21.32 15.81
N ASP A 132 35.01 20.78 15.79
CA ASP A 132 36.27 21.53 15.99
C ASP A 132 36.72 22.35 14.76
N GLY A 133 35.95 22.29 13.67
CA GLY A 133 36.20 23.03 12.43
C GLY A 133 37.14 22.34 11.45
N HIS A 134 37.65 21.13 11.74
CA HIS A 134 38.45 20.40 10.76
C HIS A 134 37.57 19.73 9.70
N VAL A 135 38.13 19.53 8.51
CA VAL A 135 37.50 18.79 7.41
C VAL A 135 38.31 17.53 7.13
N GLU A 136 37.61 16.40 7.03
CA GLU A 136 38.20 15.13 6.60
C GLU A 136 37.47 14.63 5.34
N TYR A 137 38.23 14.28 4.31
CA TYR A 137 37.69 13.53 3.19
C TYR A 137 37.55 12.06 3.58
N ILE A 138 36.34 11.51 3.49
CA ILE A 138 36.04 10.12 3.82
C ILE A 138 35.51 9.41 2.56
N ARG A 139 36.13 8.28 2.20
CA ARG A 139 35.66 7.46 1.07
C ARG A 139 34.26 6.90 1.33
N TYR A 140 33.48 6.79 0.27
CA TYR A 140 32.16 6.15 0.30
C TYR A 140 32.20 4.84 -0.50
N PRO A 141 31.66 3.73 0.05
CA PRO A 141 31.27 3.55 1.45
C PRO A 141 32.50 3.50 2.37
N GLY A 142 32.37 4.00 3.60
CA GLY A 142 33.47 4.11 4.56
C GLY A 142 33.03 4.14 6.03
N LYS A 143 33.81 4.82 6.88
CA LYS A 143 33.49 5.02 8.30
C LYS A 143 32.38 6.07 8.46
N PHE A 144 31.67 6.04 9.59
CA PHE A 144 30.70 7.08 9.92
C PHE A 144 31.35 8.49 9.82
N PRO A 145 30.68 9.48 9.19
CA PRO A 145 29.31 9.46 8.67
C PRO A 145 29.16 9.03 7.19
N MET A 146 30.17 8.46 6.54
CA MET A 146 30.11 7.95 5.15
C MET A 146 29.77 6.45 5.07
N THR A 147 29.02 5.91 6.02
CA THR A 147 28.51 4.54 5.90
C THR A 147 27.34 4.50 4.92
N GLU A 148 27.15 3.36 4.26
CA GLU A 148 26.03 3.15 3.32
C GLU A 148 24.68 3.42 3.99
N ALA A 149 24.44 2.82 5.16
CA ALA A 149 23.17 2.94 5.89
C ALA A 149 22.86 4.37 6.35
N PHE A 150 23.85 5.14 6.79
CA PHE A 150 23.61 6.50 7.25
C PHE A 150 23.35 7.46 6.08
N ILE A 151 24.08 7.31 4.98
CA ILE A 151 23.86 8.10 3.75
C ILE A 151 22.48 7.82 3.16
N GLU A 152 22.09 6.55 3.02
CA GLU A 152 20.74 6.17 2.58
C GLU A 152 19.65 6.78 3.50
N GLY A 153 19.93 6.82 4.81
CA GLY A 153 19.08 7.49 5.79
C GLY A 153 18.91 8.98 5.53
N LEU A 154 20.00 9.71 5.25
CA LEU A 154 19.96 11.15 4.94
C LEU A 154 19.23 11.43 3.61
N GLU A 155 19.48 10.64 2.57
CA GLU A 155 18.75 10.73 1.29
C GLU A 155 17.25 10.49 1.46
N SER A 156 16.87 9.60 2.38
CA SER A 156 15.46 9.36 2.72
C SER A 156 14.79 10.60 3.34
N LEU A 157 15.54 11.39 4.13
CA LEU A 157 15.06 12.64 4.71
C LEU A 157 14.88 13.73 3.65
N ASP A 158 15.80 13.88 2.70
CA ASP A 158 15.63 14.80 1.57
C ASP A 158 14.36 14.49 0.81
N SER A 159 14.17 13.21 0.52
CA SER A 159 12.96 12.74 -0.11
C SER A 159 11.74 13.16 0.71
N LEU A 160 11.73 12.97 2.04
CA LEU A 160 10.62 13.38 2.92
C LEU A 160 10.39 14.91 2.90
N TYR A 161 11.47 15.68 2.90
CA TYR A 161 11.42 17.13 2.91
C TYR A 161 10.92 17.70 1.58
N GLU A 162 11.45 17.24 0.46
CA GLU A 162 10.95 17.60 -0.88
C GLU A 162 9.49 17.21 -1.06
N ARG A 163 9.09 16.05 -0.53
CA ARG A 163 7.68 15.61 -0.50
C ARG A 163 6.80 16.55 0.33
N ARG A 164 7.31 17.09 1.45
CA ARG A 164 6.61 18.07 2.29
C ARG A 164 6.52 19.44 1.60
N ILE A 165 7.60 19.90 0.98
CA ILE A 165 7.62 21.16 0.22
C ILE A 165 6.70 21.07 -1.00
N ALA A 166 6.73 19.96 -1.74
CA ALA A 166 5.79 19.71 -2.84
C ALA A 166 4.34 19.75 -2.35
N ARG A 167 4.04 19.14 -1.20
CA ARG A 167 2.71 19.21 -0.56
C ARG A 167 2.30 20.64 -0.17
N ALA A 168 3.25 21.49 0.25
CA ALA A 168 3.00 22.87 0.65
C ALA A 168 2.90 23.86 -0.52
N ASN A 169 3.70 23.66 -1.57
CA ASN A 169 3.82 24.59 -2.72
C ASN A 169 2.97 24.18 -3.93
N ALA A 170 2.57 22.91 -4.00
CA ALA A 170 1.60 22.40 -4.96
C ALA A 170 0.54 21.61 -4.18
N PRO A 171 -0.48 22.28 -3.60
CA PRO A 171 -1.64 21.59 -3.01
C PRO A 171 -2.37 20.69 -4.03
N ASN A 172 -1.94 20.71 -5.30
CA ASN A 172 -2.61 20.19 -6.47
C ASN A 172 -1.85 19.09 -7.22
N GLU A 173 -0.61 18.75 -6.83
CA GLU A 173 0.08 17.54 -7.32
C GLU A 173 0.03 16.42 -6.29
N SER A 174 -0.30 15.23 -6.78
CA SER A 174 -0.73 14.12 -5.95
C SER A 174 0.32 13.61 -4.98
N SER A 175 -0.11 13.42 -3.74
CA SER A 175 0.57 12.83 -2.59
C SER A 175 1.05 11.37 -2.76
N ILE A 176 1.22 10.87 -3.99
CA ILE A 176 1.39 9.43 -4.29
C ILE A 176 2.66 9.08 -5.09
N ALA A 177 3.61 10.00 -5.25
CA ALA A 177 4.98 9.57 -5.54
C ALA A 177 5.64 8.84 -4.34
N ILE A 178 5.02 8.90 -3.16
CA ILE A 178 5.61 8.51 -1.87
C ILE A 178 5.34 7.04 -1.52
N ALA A 179 4.21 6.47 -1.95
CA ALA A 179 3.69 5.22 -1.43
C ALA A 179 4.28 3.94 -2.08
N THR A 180 5.16 4.08 -3.07
CA THR A 180 5.79 2.97 -3.83
C THR A 180 7.25 2.67 -3.45
N THR A 181 7.79 3.34 -2.43
CA THR A 181 9.21 3.17 -2.01
C THR A 181 9.42 2.06 -0.98
N GLY A 182 8.41 1.23 -0.72
CA GLY A 182 8.48 0.11 0.22
C GLY A 182 8.86 -1.21 -0.45
N GLU A 183 9.32 -2.17 0.35
CA GLU A 183 9.50 -3.56 -0.07
C GLU A 183 8.18 -4.11 -0.61
N VAL A 184 8.17 -4.64 -1.83
CA VAL A 184 7.01 -5.36 -2.37
C VAL A 184 6.86 -6.68 -1.61
N ILE A 185 5.82 -6.77 -0.79
CA ILE A 185 5.54 -7.94 0.04
C ILE A 185 4.52 -8.88 -0.61
N PHE A 186 3.79 -8.41 -1.62
CA PHE A 186 2.87 -9.24 -2.41
C PHE A 186 2.59 -8.65 -3.79
N GLN A 187 2.53 -9.51 -4.79
CA GLN A 187 2.07 -9.17 -6.13
C GLN A 187 1.20 -10.30 -6.67
N GLY A 188 -0.07 -10.00 -6.93
CA GLY A 188 -1.08 -10.99 -7.32
C GLY A 188 -1.97 -10.52 -8.46
N LYS A 189 -2.50 -11.49 -9.21
CA LYS A 189 -3.48 -11.28 -10.28
C LYS A 189 -4.81 -11.90 -9.88
N TYR A 190 -5.88 -11.12 -9.96
CA TYR A 190 -7.21 -11.50 -9.51
C TYR A 190 -8.21 -11.50 -10.65
N GLU A 191 -9.09 -12.50 -10.64
CA GLU A 191 -10.30 -12.48 -11.43
C GLU A 191 -11.40 -11.79 -10.64
N HIS A 192 -12.08 -10.85 -11.28
CA HIS A 192 -13.25 -10.19 -10.75
C HIS A 192 -14.48 -10.75 -11.45
N ARG A 193 -15.52 -11.08 -10.67
CA ARG A 193 -16.83 -11.47 -11.20
C ARG A 193 -17.89 -10.53 -10.66
N SER A 194 -18.78 -10.06 -11.52
CA SER A 194 -19.91 -9.22 -11.15
C SER A 194 -21.17 -9.74 -11.82
N GLY A 195 -22.22 -10.00 -11.05
CA GLY A 195 -23.46 -10.59 -11.58
C GLY A 195 -23.23 -11.97 -12.23
N GLY A 196 -22.27 -12.73 -11.69
CA GLY A 196 -21.89 -14.05 -12.21
C GLY A 196 -20.99 -14.04 -13.46
N ARG A 197 -20.67 -12.87 -14.04
CA ARG A 197 -19.80 -12.77 -15.22
C ARG A 197 -18.38 -12.35 -14.82
N ALA A 198 -17.38 -13.07 -15.31
CA ALA A 198 -15.98 -12.72 -15.16
C ALA A 198 -15.62 -11.53 -16.07
N TYR A 199 -14.81 -10.61 -15.57
CA TYR A 199 -14.16 -9.61 -16.41
C TYR A 199 -13.07 -10.29 -17.27
N PRO A 200 -12.90 -9.87 -18.53
CA PRO A 200 -11.98 -10.54 -19.46
C PRO A 200 -10.50 -10.38 -19.10
N ALA A 201 -10.14 -9.35 -18.32
CA ALA A 201 -8.77 -9.08 -17.90
C ALA A 201 -8.61 -9.28 -16.40
N LEU A 202 -7.46 -9.83 -15.99
CA LEU A 202 -7.10 -9.99 -14.59
C LEU A 202 -6.64 -8.67 -14.01
N PHE A 203 -7.12 -8.35 -12.81
CA PHE A 203 -6.74 -7.14 -12.10
C PHE A 203 -5.46 -7.43 -11.34
N GLU A 204 -4.57 -6.45 -11.30
CA GLU A 204 -3.32 -6.57 -10.57
C GLU A 204 -3.48 -5.93 -9.20
N LEU A 205 -2.90 -6.55 -8.17
CA LEU A 205 -2.77 -5.99 -6.82
C LEU A 205 -1.32 -6.14 -6.37
N THR A 206 -0.73 -5.03 -5.95
CA THR A 206 0.60 -4.97 -5.34
C THR A 206 0.47 -4.43 -3.93
N LEU A 207 1.03 -5.14 -2.95
CA LEU A 207 1.19 -4.64 -1.59
C LEU A 207 2.67 -4.31 -1.35
N SER A 208 2.92 -3.10 -0.85
CA SER A 208 4.26 -2.64 -0.48
C SER A 208 4.29 -2.27 0.99
N ARG A 209 5.43 -2.51 1.66
CA ARG A 209 5.66 -2.19 3.06
C ARG A 209 6.83 -1.23 3.19
N SER A 210 6.59 -0.08 3.79
CA SER A 210 7.66 0.88 4.12
C SER A 210 8.56 0.38 5.25
N ALA A 211 9.73 1.01 5.44
CA ALA A 211 10.63 0.72 6.55
C ALA A 211 9.97 0.84 7.95
N VAL A 212 8.98 1.73 8.09
CA VAL A 212 8.22 1.94 9.34
C VAL A 212 6.99 1.04 9.48
N GLY A 213 6.79 0.09 8.56
CA GLY A 213 5.69 -0.90 8.62
C GLY A 213 4.35 -0.44 8.04
N ALA A 214 4.25 0.79 7.52
CA ALA A 214 3.09 1.25 6.77
C ALA A 214 2.88 0.43 5.49
N ILE A 215 1.62 0.19 5.12
CA ILE A 215 1.22 -0.67 4.00
C ILE A 215 0.53 0.15 2.93
N THR A 216 0.98 -0.01 1.68
CA THR A 216 0.31 0.53 0.50
C THR A 216 -0.30 -0.63 -0.29
N ALA A 217 -1.57 -0.52 -0.65
CA ALA A 217 -2.25 -1.43 -1.57
C ALA A 217 -2.53 -0.70 -2.89
N THR A 218 -1.86 -1.11 -3.96
CA THR A 218 -2.05 -0.56 -5.31
C THR A 218 -2.72 -1.59 -6.19
N SER A 219 -3.85 -1.24 -6.81
CA SER A 219 -4.53 -2.11 -7.75
C SER A 219 -4.81 -1.44 -9.08
N ARG A 220 -4.68 -2.23 -10.16
CA ARG A 220 -4.82 -1.77 -11.53
C ARG A 220 -5.92 -2.53 -12.25
N ILE A 221 -6.82 -1.79 -12.90
CA ILE A 221 -7.88 -2.32 -13.75
C ILE A 221 -7.43 -2.21 -15.21
N PRO A 222 -7.08 -3.32 -15.89
CA PRO A 222 -6.48 -3.22 -17.22
C PRO A 222 -7.40 -2.62 -18.27
N HIS A 223 -8.70 -2.93 -18.23
CA HIS A 223 -9.67 -2.48 -19.24
C HIS A 223 -9.85 -0.95 -19.26
N SER A 224 -9.93 -0.31 -18.10
CA SER A 224 -10.10 1.14 -18.00
C SER A 224 -8.77 1.89 -17.81
N GLY A 225 -7.67 1.17 -17.58
CA GLY A 225 -6.40 1.76 -17.15
C GLY A 225 -6.47 2.38 -15.75
N SER A 226 -7.57 2.20 -15.02
CA SER A 226 -7.76 2.84 -13.72
C SER A 226 -6.85 2.25 -12.66
N THR A 227 -6.38 3.09 -11.75
CA THR A 227 -5.55 2.69 -10.61
C THR A 227 -6.19 3.14 -9.30
N TYR A 228 -6.18 2.24 -8.32
CA TYR A 228 -6.66 2.47 -6.96
C TYR A 228 -5.50 2.29 -6.00
N ILE A 229 -5.33 3.22 -5.06
CA ILE A 229 -4.22 3.20 -4.12
C ILE A 229 -4.77 3.48 -2.73
N ALA A 230 -4.71 2.52 -1.82
CA ALA A 230 -4.99 2.72 -0.41
C ALA A 230 -3.68 2.77 0.36
N ILE A 231 -3.55 3.71 1.30
CA ILE A 231 -2.35 3.93 2.11
C ILE A 231 -2.73 3.79 3.58
N GLY A 232 -2.04 2.90 4.28
CA GLY A 232 -2.19 2.66 5.71
C GLY A 232 -0.97 3.09 6.49
N ASP A 233 -1.15 3.57 7.73
CA ASP A 233 -0.06 3.88 8.65
C ASP A 233 0.57 2.61 9.28
N LYS A 234 1.52 2.80 10.22
CA LYS A 234 2.19 1.71 10.96
C LYS A 234 1.24 0.87 11.82
N THR A 235 0.06 1.39 12.14
CA THR A 235 -1.01 0.70 12.87
C THR A 235 -2.07 0.09 11.94
N HIS A 236 -1.87 0.23 10.64
CA HIS A 236 -2.76 -0.20 9.57
C HIS A 236 -4.12 0.50 9.59
N HIS A 237 -4.17 1.75 10.05
CA HIS A 237 -5.28 2.64 9.79
C HIS A 237 -5.10 3.30 8.42
N ILE A 238 -6.18 3.40 7.65
CA ILE A 238 -6.16 4.02 6.32
C ILE A 238 -6.05 5.53 6.51
N VAL A 239 -4.98 6.11 6.00
CA VAL A 239 -4.67 7.56 6.07
C VAL A 239 -4.75 8.25 4.71
N GLY A 240 -4.84 7.46 3.63
CA GLY A 240 -4.99 8.01 2.29
C GLY A 240 -5.61 7.03 1.32
N TYR A 241 -6.31 7.58 0.32
CA TYR A 241 -6.89 6.80 -0.76
C TYR A 241 -6.88 7.60 -2.06
N GLU A 242 -6.52 6.97 -3.17
CA GLU A 242 -6.57 7.57 -4.49
C GLU A 242 -7.24 6.67 -5.50
N PHE A 243 -7.94 7.33 -6.41
CA PHE A 243 -8.44 6.75 -7.63
C PHE A 243 -7.97 7.62 -8.80
N SER A 244 -7.37 6.99 -9.79
CA SER A 244 -7.08 7.64 -11.08
C SER A 244 -7.68 6.83 -12.22
N ASN A 245 -8.32 7.51 -13.14
CA ASN A 245 -8.81 6.96 -14.40
C ASN A 245 -8.21 7.79 -15.56
N PRO A 246 -7.26 7.23 -16.31
CA PRO A 246 -6.61 7.95 -17.40
C PRO A 246 -7.50 8.14 -18.64
N GLN A 247 -8.57 7.34 -18.80
CA GLN A 247 -9.50 7.41 -19.92
C GLN A 247 -10.94 7.54 -19.41
N GLY A 248 -11.44 8.79 -19.33
CA GLY A 248 -12.88 9.01 -19.36
C GLY A 248 -13.35 8.72 -20.79
N ASN A 249 -14.36 7.87 -20.98
CA ASN A 249 -14.79 7.35 -22.29
C ASN A 249 -15.07 8.40 -23.39
N ASP A 250 -15.09 9.71 -23.10
CA ASP A 250 -15.02 10.82 -24.06
C ASP A 250 -14.55 12.15 -23.38
N GLY A 251 -13.82 12.08 -22.26
CA GLY A 251 -13.53 13.24 -21.39
C GLY A 251 -12.12 13.26 -20.79
N PRO A 252 -11.69 14.39 -20.19
CA PRO A 252 -10.40 14.48 -19.52
C PRO A 252 -10.27 13.38 -18.45
N GLY A 253 -9.08 12.82 -18.29
CA GLY A 253 -8.78 11.85 -17.23
C GLY A 253 -9.19 12.39 -15.87
N TYR A 254 -9.69 11.51 -15.01
CA TYR A 254 -10.21 11.89 -13.69
C TYR A 254 -9.31 11.34 -12.60
N LYS A 255 -9.02 12.16 -11.59
CA LYS A 255 -8.25 11.74 -10.44
C LYS A 255 -8.88 12.29 -9.16
N GLN A 256 -9.00 11.44 -8.14
CA GLN A 256 -9.45 11.80 -6.82
C GLN A 256 -8.42 11.34 -5.80
N THR A 257 -8.07 12.24 -4.89
CA THR A 257 -7.17 11.97 -3.77
C THR A 257 -7.91 12.30 -2.48
N LEU A 258 -7.83 11.41 -1.50
CA LEU A 258 -8.38 11.54 -0.16
C LEU A 258 -7.24 11.50 0.84
N VAL A 259 -7.18 12.52 1.71
CA VAL A 259 -6.39 12.50 2.95
C VAL A 259 -7.37 12.22 4.08
N ILE A 260 -7.14 11.14 4.81
CA ILE A 260 -8.07 10.62 5.82
C ILE A 260 -7.46 10.85 7.20
N GLU A 261 -8.17 11.60 8.03
CA GLU A 261 -7.79 11.93 9.39
C GLU A 261 -8.96 11.59 10.33
N ASP A 262 -8.71 11.58 11.64
CA ASP A 262 -9.80 11.35 12.59
C ASP A 262 -10.83 12.48 12.51
N GLY A 263 -12.10 12.11 12.29
CA GLY A 263 -13.21 13.05 12.20
C GLY A 263 -13.31 13.84 10.90
N LYS A 264 -12.37 13.69 9.95
CA LYS A 264 -12.44 14.41 8.66
C LYS A 264 -11.73 13.71 7.50
N VAL A 265 -12.20 14.02 6.29
CA VAL A 265 -11.58 13.62 5.03
C VAL A 265 -11.37 14.86 4.17
N SER A 266 -10.13 15.14 3.77
CA SER A 266 -9.84 16.18 2.77
C SER A 266 -9.83 15.52 1.39
N ARG A 267 -10.73 15.96 0.52
CA ARG A 267 -10.87 15.46 -0.85
C ARG A 267 -10.31 16.47 -1.84
N THR A 268 -9.59 15.98 -2.84
CA THR A 268 -9.10 16.76 -3.98
C THR A 268 -9.49 16.02 -5.27
N GLN A 269 -10.08 16.73 -6.24
CA GLN A 269 -10.57 16.15 -7.50
C GLN A 269 -9.96 16.91 -8.69
N ARG A 270 -9.49 16.17 -9.70
CA ARG A 270 -8.85 16.69 -10.90
C ARG A 270 -9.55 16.18 -12.16
N GLY A 271 -9.64 17.02 -13.18
CA GLY A 271 -10.20 16.70 -14.49
C GLY A 271 -11.73 16.86 -14.62
N ILE A 272 -12.49 16.80 -13.51
CA ILE A 272 -13.95 16.98 -13.54
C ILE A 272 -14.42 18.12 -12.62
N ARG A 273 -14.04 18.11 -11.34
CA ARG A 273 -14.44 19.11 -10.34
C ARG A 273 -13.24 19.69 -9.59
N GLU A 274 -12.55 20.63 -10.23
CA GLU A 274 -11.40 21.33 -9.60
C GLU A 274 -11.84 22.32 -8.53
N ASP A 275 -13.13 22.69 -8.52
CA ASP A 275 -13.77 23.49 -7.47
C ASP A 275 -13.87 22.74 -6.12
N GLU A 276 -13.62 21.44 -6.11
CA GLU A 276 -13.68 20.56 -4.93
C GLU A 276 -12.30 20.30 -4.30
N ASP A 277 -11.28 21.05 -4.71
CA ASP A 277 -9.93 20.91 -4.20
C ASP A 277 -9.81 21.17 -2.70
N ASN A 278 -9.19 20.22 -2.00
CA ASN A 278 -8.99 20.27 -0.55
C ASN A 278 -10.29 20.48 0.23
N ARG A 279 -11.45 20.07 -0.33
CA ARG A 279 -12.71 20.13 0.38
C ARG A 279 -12.63 19.23 1.60
N GLU A 280 -12.74 19.82 2.78
CA GLU A 280 -12.86 19.09 4.03
C GLU A 280 -14.30 18.62 4.22
N ILE A 281 -14.46 17.32 4.44
CA ILE A 281 -15.74 16.67 4.70
C ILE A 281 -15.67 16.02 6.07
N SER A 282 -16.61 16.37 6.95
CA SER A 282 -16.68 15.79 8.29
C SER A 282 -17.15 14.34 8.24
N VAL A 283 -16.47 13.48 8.99
CA VAL A 283 -16.88 12.09 9.24
C VAL A 283 -16.93 11.86 10.76
N PRO A 284 -17.64 10.85 11.26
CA PRO A 284 -17.61 10.58 12.70
C PRO A 284 -16.20 10.22 13.18
N SER A 285 -15.77 10.82 14.29
CA SER A 285 -14.50 10.44 14.94
C SER A 285 -14.53 8.94 15.32
N GLY A 286 -13.40 8.27 15.09
CA GLY A 286 -13.21 6.84 15.25
C GLY A 286 -13.80 5.96 14.13
N ALA A 287 -14.49 6.54 13.15
CA ALA A 287 -14.99 5.79 12.01
C ALA A 287 -13.86 5.53 10.99
N VAL A 288 -13.88 4.36 10.35
CA VAL A 288 -12.85 3.96 9.37
C VAL A 288 -13.39 3.98 7.95
N TYR A 289 -12.51 4.20 6.98
CA TYR A 289 -12.86 4.14 5.56
C TYR A 289 -13.39 2.75 5.19
N ASP A 290 -14.45 2.69 4.40
CA ASP A 290 -15.16 1.44 4.09
C ASP A 290 -14.27 0.44 3.32
N PRO A 291 -14.06 -0.80 3.85
CA PRO A 291 -13.27 -1.83 3.17
C PRO A 291 -13.96 -2.42 1.93
N ASN A 292 -15.25 -2.09 1.73
CA ASN A 292 -16.10 -2.54 0.63
C ASN A 292 -16.50 -1.38 -0.31
N SER A 293 -15.79 -0.24 -0.29
CA SER A 293 -16.06 0.83 -1.26
C SER A 293 -15.93 0.27 -2.68
N ARG A 294 -16.62 0.88 -3.65
CA ARG A 294 -16.48 0.53 -5.07
C ARG A 294 -16.16 1.81 -5.86
N PRO A 295 -15.54 1.74 -7.04
CA PRO A 295 -14.95 0.55 -7.65
C PRO A 295 -13.57 0.24 -7.04
N ASP A 296 -13.41 0.30 -5.72
CA ASP A 296 -12.25 -0.26 -5.04
C ASP A 296 -12.17 -1.79 -5.32
N PRO A 297 -11.07 -2.29 -5.90
CA PRO A 297 -10.74 -3.72 -5.91
C PRO A 297 -10.27 -4.19 -4.52
N TYR A 298 -10.90 -3.69 -3.44
CA TYR A 298 -10.66 -4.03 -2.05
C TYR A 298 -9.24 -3.71 -1.56
N ALA A 299 -8.62 -2.65 -2.10
CA ALA A 299 -7.37 -2.10 -1.62
C ALA A 299 -7.49 -1.67 -0.14
N ALA A 300 -8.61 -1.04 0.25
CA ALA A 300 -8.86 -0.67 1.65
C ALA A 300 -8.92 -1.91 2.57
N ALA A 301 -9.55 -3.00 2.13
CA ALA A 301 -9.65 -4.23 2.92
C ALA A 301 -8.25 -4.83 3.21
N ASN A 302 -7.34 -4.78 2.23
CA ASN A 302 -5.96 -5.30 2.38
C ASN A 302 -5.16 -4.59 3.48
N ILE A 303 -5.59 -3.41 3.92
CA ILE A 303 -5.02 -2.66 5.04
C ILE A 303 -5.85 -2.91 6.30
N LEU A 304 -7.17 -2.67 6.26
CA LEU A 304 -8.03 -2.69 7.44
C LEU A 304 -7.93 -3.99 8.23
N PHE A 305 -7.98 -5.14 7.57
CA PHE A 305 -7.97 -6.44 8.25
C PHE A 305 -6.71 -6.69 9.09
N ARG A 306 -5.58 -6.06 8.75
CA ARG A 306 -4.32 -6.14 9.51
C ARG A 306 -4.44 -5.49 10.89
N SER A 307 -5.21 -4.40 10.99
CA SER A 307 -5.47 -3.71 12.26
C SER A 307 -6.38 -4.49 13.22
N LEU A 308 -7.21 -5.40 12.70
CA LEU A 308 -8.26 -6.05 13.48
C LEU A 308 -7.72 -7.20 14.32
N ASN A 309 -6.81 -8.00 13.76
CA ASN A 309 -6.14 -9.14 14.39
C ASN A 309 -7.09 -10.05 15.22
N LEU A 310 -8.30 -10.29 14.73
CA LEU A 310 -9.32 -11.07 15.43
C LEU A 310 -8.92 -12.55 15.45
N LYS A 311 -8.98 -13.17 16.62
CA LYS A 311 -8.84 -14.63 16.77
C LYS A 311 -10.12 -15.34 16.34
N LYS A 312 -10.04 -16.65 16.14
CA LYS A 312 -11.21 -17.48 15.84
C LYS A 312 -12.34 -17.26 16.88
N GLY A 313 -13.53 -16.95 16.39
CA GLY A 313 -14.72 -16.67 17.17
C GLY A 313 -14.81 -15.24 17.73
N GLU A 314 -13.78 -14.41 17.54
CA GLU A 314 -13.83 -13.00 17.91
C GLU A 314 -14.54 -12.19 16.82
N SER A 315 -15.27 -11.17 17.25
CA SER A 315 -15.90 -10.19 16.38
C SER A 315 -15.65 -8.76 16.87
N LYS A 316 -15.68 -7.80 15.95
CA LYS A 316 -15.55 -6.38 16.23
C LYS A 316 -16.58 -5.60 15.42
N GLU A 317 -17.28 -4.69 16.09
CA GLU A 317 -18.14 -3.72 15.42
C GLU A 317 -17.35 -2.45 15.14
N LEU A 318 -17.56 -1.89 13.94
CA LEU A 318 -16.88 -0.69 13.48
C LEU A 318 -17.93 0.27 12.93
N ASP A 319 -17.78 1.54 13.29
CA ASP A 319 -18.37 2.61 12.52
C ASP A 319 -17.48 2.83 11.28
N VAL A 320 -18.08 2.82 10.10
CA VAL A 320 -17.43 2.98 8.81
C VAL A 320 -18.11 4.08 8.01
N TYR A 321 -17.45 4.63 7.01
CA TYR A 321 -18.07 5.59 6.11
C TYR A 321 -17.66 5.36 4.65
N ASP A 322 -18.56 5.72 3.74
CA ASP A 322 -18.37 5.62 2.28
C ASP A 322 -19.04 6.82 1.61
N GLY A 323 -18.71 7.07 0.34
CA GLY A 323 -19.29 8.16 -0.43
C GLY A 323 -20.82 8.06 -0.45
N ASP A 324 -21.48 9.19 -0.20
CA ASP A 324 -22.93 9.27 -0.28
C ASP A 324 -23.45 9.02 -1.71
N ASN A 325 -24.75 8.86 -1.87
CA ASN A 325 -25.33 8.57 -3.17
C ASN A 325 -25.22 9.74 -4.18
N ALA A 326 -24.91 10.95 -3.72
CA ALA A 326 -24.63 12.09 -4.58
C ALA A 326 -23.15 12.15 -5.03
N GLY A 327 -22.25 11.49 -4.29
CA GLY A 327 -20.81 11.64 -4.45
C GLY A 327 -20.26 12.93 -3.87
N ASP A 328 -21.05 13.66 -3.08
CA ASP A 328 -20.71 14.98 -2.56
C ASP A 328 -20.19 14.91 -1.13
N GLU A 329 -20.73 14.00 -0.32
CA GLU A 329 -20.43 13.85 1.10
C GLU A 329 -20.05 12.40 1.46
N TYR A 330 -19.72 12.16 2.74
CA TYR A 330 -19.56 10.83 3.29
C TYR A 330 -20.70 10.48 4.24
N VAL A 331 -21.19 9.25 4.17
CA VAL A 331 -22.24 8.75 5.07
C VAL A 331 -21.70 7.59 5.88
N ALA A 332 -21.82 7.71 7.20
CA ALA A 332 -21.42 6.68 8.11
C ALA A 332 -22.49 5.59 8.33
N TYR A 333 -22.04 4.38 8.59
CA TYR A 333 -22.86 3.24 8.96
C TYR A 333 -22.06 2.26 9.81
N LYS A 334 -22.73 1.21 10.30
CA LYS A 334 -22.13 0.24 11.22
C LYS A 334 -22.01 -1.12 10.56
N ILE A 335 -20.85 -1.75 10.74
CA ILE A 335 -20.57 -3.13 10.35
C ILE A 335 -20.09 -3.95 11.54
N ARG A 336 -20.17 -5.26 11.42
CA ARG A 336 -19.50 -6.24 12.28
C ARG A 336 -18.60 -7.11 11.43
N ILE A 337 -17.37 -7.33 11.87
CA ILE A 337 -16.45 -8.29 11.27
C ILE A 337 -16.21 -9.39 12.28
N GLU A 338 -16.33 -10.65 11.87
CA GLU A 338 -16.11 -11.84 12.69
C GLU A 338 -15.10 -12.77 12.01
N ASN A 339 -14.20 -13.38 12.77
CA ASN A 339 -13.33 -14.46 12.28
C ASN A 339 -13.96 -15.82 12.60
N LEU A 340 -14.49 -16.50 11.59
CA LEU A 340 -15.15 -17.81 11.73
C LEU A 340 -14.15 -18.97 11.90
N GLY A 341 -12.86 -18.70 11.70
CA GLY A 341 -11.76 -19.64 11.83
C GLY A 341 -11.18 -20.06 10.49
N LYS A 342 -10.24 -21.01 10.51
CA LYS A 342 -9.58 -21.48 9.29
C LYS A 342 -10.35 -22.59 8.60
N GLU A 343 -10.40 -22.51 7.28
CA GLU A 343 -10.88 -23.58 6.42
C GLU A 343 -10.03 -23.74 5.16
N SER A 344 -10.20 -24.88 4.49
CA SER A 344 -9.51 -25.18 3.24
C SER A 344 -10.27 -24.57 2.07
N ILE A 345 -9.63 -23.67 1.33
CA ILE A 345 -10.19 -23.03 0.15
C ILE A 345 -9.35 -23.34 -1.08
N ASN A 346 -10.03 -23.65 -2.18
CA ASN A 346 -9.44 -23.85 -3.49
C ASN A 346 -9.63 -22.57 -4.31
N VAL A 347 -8.54 -22.02 -4.81
CA VAL A 347 -8.53 -20.96 -5.84
C VAL A 347 -7.56 -21.39 -6.94
N PRO A 348 -7.58 -20.76 -8.13
CA PRO A 348 -6.68 -21.15 -9.21
C PRO A 348 -5.19 -21.00 -8.87
N ALA A 349 -4.83 -20.12 -7.93
CA ALA A 349 -3.46 -20.03 -7.41
C ALA A 349 -3.02 -21.20 -6.50
N GLY A 350 -3.95 -22.08 -6.09
CA GLY A 350 -3.67 -23.25 -5.24
C GLY A 350 -4.73 -23.52 -4.17
N THR A 351 -4.50 -24.58 -3.39
CA THR A 351 -5.32 -24.89 -2.21
C THR A 351 -4.68 -24.31 -0.96
N PHE A 352 -5.41 -23.49 -0.22
CA PHE A 352 -4.92 -22.79 0.97
C PHE A 352 -5.74 -23.14 2.21
N ASN A 353 -5.10 -23.13 3.38
CA ASN A 353 -5.77 -23.02 4.66
C ASN A 353 -5.87 -21.54 5.04
N ALA A 354 -7.04 -20.92 4.88
CA ALA A 354 -7.25 -19.50 5.05
C ALA A 354 -8.23 -19.21 6.20
N ASN A 355 -8.04 -18.11 6.90
CA ASN A 355 -9.01 -17.60 7.87
C ASN A 355 -10.23 -17.05 7.10
N HIS A 356 -11.43 -17.51 7.48
CA HIS A 356 -12.69 -17.03 6.94
C HIS A 356 -13.21 -15.90 7.82
N TYR A 357 -13.15 -14.68 7.30
CA TYR A 357 -13.74 -13.51 7.94
C TYR A 357 -15.08 -13.21 7.29
N GLN A 358 -16.09 -12.94 8.11
CA GLN A 358 -17.39 -12.48 7.65
C GLN A 358 -17.63 -11.05 8.09
N LEU A 359 -17.91 -10.18 7.11
CA LEU A 359 -18.38 -8.82 7.34
C LEU A 359 -19.89 -8.79 7.16
N MET A 360 -20.61 -8.37 8.21
CA MET A 360 -22.03 -8.13 8.21
C MET A 360 -22.33 -6.64 8.37
N GLN A 361 -23.15 -6.10 7.49
CA GLN A 361 -23.65 -4.73 7.63
C GLN A 361 -24.78 -4.67 8.66
N LEU A 362 -24.61 -3.90 9.73
CA LEU A 362 -25.58 -3.78 10.81
C LEU A 362 -26.58 -2.64 10.58
N LYS A 363 -26.15 -1.54 9.96
CA LYS A 363 -27.01 -0.39 9.65
C LYS A 363 -26.92 -0.04 8.18
N SER A 364 -28.07 0.27 7.56
CA SER A 364 -28.14 0.77 6.19
C SER A 364 -27.57 2.19 6.08
N ALA A 365 -27.01 2.53 4.92
CA ALA A 365 -26.65 3.89 4.55
C ALA A 365 -26.99 4.16 3.08
N TYR A 366 -27.31 5.41 2.79
CA TYR A 366 -27.58 5.89 1.43
C TYR A 366 -26.27 6.24 0.72
N THR A 367 -25.42 5.24 0.53
CA THR A 367 -24.20 5.37 -0.26
C THR A 367 -24.48 5.09 -1.73
N TRP A 368 -23.57 5.48 -2.61
CA TRP A 368 -23.62 5.17 -4.05
C TRP A 368 -23.85 3.67 -4.32
N PHE A 369 -23.30 2.79 -3.46
CA PHE A 369 -23.43 1.33 -3.55
C PHE A 369 -24.58 0.73 -2.72
N LYS A 370 -25.52 1.58 -2.27
CA LYS A 370 -26.79 1.19 -1.62
C LYS A 370 -26.59 0.17 -0.51
N LYS A 371 -25.68 0.46 0.42
CA LYS A 371 -25.31 -0.37 1.57
C LYS A 371 -26.57 -0.61 2.43
N ARG A 372 -27.05 -1.86 2.57
CA ARG A 372 -28.20 -2.18 3.44
C ARG A 372 -27.81 -3.10 4.58
N ALA A 373 -28.49 -2.93 5.71
CA ALA A 373 -28.43 -3.87 6.82
C ALA A 373 -28.69 -5.31 6.34
N GLY A 374 -27.96 -6.26 6.93
CA GLY A 374 -27.99 -7.68 6.58
C GLY A 374 -27.13 -8.07 5.38
N HIS A 375 -26.45 -7.13 4.71
CA HIS A 375 -25.49 -7.50 3.65
C HIS A 375 -24.30 -8.24 4.25
N ILE A 376 -23.93 -9.36 3.63
CA ILE A 376 -22.80 -10.19 4.03
C ILE A 376 -21.73 -10.17 2.94
N THR A 377 -20.48 -10.03 3.36
CA THR A 377 -19.29 -10.22 2.52
C THR A 377 -18.32 -11.14 3.25
N ASP A 378 -17.96 -12.25 2.62
CA ASP A 378 -16.95 -13.18 3.12
C ASP A 378 -15.59 -12.86 2.52
N PHE A 379 -14.55 -13.02 3.34
CA PHE A 379 -13.16 -12.86 2.99
C PHE A 379 -12.39 -14.10 3.42
N TRP A 380 -11.54 -14.61 2.55
CA TRP A 380 -10.58 -15.66 2.88
C TRP A 380 -9.18 -15.07 2.90
N ILE A 381 -8.60 -15.02 4.09
CA ILE A 381 -7.40 -14.26 4.40
C ILE A 381 -6.33 -15.18 4.99
N LEU A 382 -5.14 -15.17 4.40
CA LEU A 382 -4.00 -15.93 4.88
C LEU A 382 -3.36 -15.31 6.13
N ASP A 383 -2.46 -16.04 6.80
CA ASP A 383 -1.82 -15.57 8.05
C ASP A 383 -0.95 -14.32 7.87
N ASN A 384 -0.45 -14.07 6.66
CA ASN A 384 0.25 -12.83 6.29
C ASN A 384 -0.71 -11.72 5.81
N HIS A 385 -2.02 -11.91 6.02
CA HIS A 385 -3.12 -11.01 5.66
C HIS A 385 -3.33 -10.80 4.16
N ILE A 386 -2.86 -11.73 3.33
CA ILE A 386 -3.19 -11.73 1.91
C ILE A 386 -4.60 -12.28 1.71
N ILE A 387 -5.44 -11.50 1.04
CA ILE A 387 -6.80 -11.90 0.69
C ILE A 387 -6.74 -12.74 -0.58
N ILE A 388 -7.18 -14.00 -0.53
CA ILE A 388 -7.16 -14.91 -1.68
C ILE A 388 -8.52 -15.04 -2.36
N ARG A 389 -9.61 -14.73 -1.63
CA ARG A 389 -10.96 -14.72 -2.16
C ARG A 389 -11.83 -13.73 -1.39
N ILE A 390 -12.75 -13.09 -2.09
CA ILE A 390 -13.85 -12.29 -1.52
C ILE A 390 -15.14 -12.74 -2.18
N TYR A 391 -16.21 -12.90 -1.40
CA TYR A 391 -17.52 -13.20 -1.92
C TYR A 391 -18.58 -12.32 -1.25
N ARG A 392 -19.25 -11.48 -2.05
CA ARG A 392 -20.36 -10.66 -1.60
C ARG A 392 -21.68 -11.35 -1.97
N HIS A 393 -22.52 -11.62 -0.97
CA HIS A 393 -23.75 -12.39 -1.16
C HIS A 393 -24.80 -11.65 -1.98
N ARG A 394 -24.88 -10.33 -1.79
CA ARG A 394 -25.84 -9.49 -2.52
C ARG A 394 -25.19 -8.89 -3.75
N GLU A 395 -25.87 -9.04 -4.90
CA GLU A 395 -25.35 -8.66 -6.22
C GLU A 395 -24.01 -9.35 -6.46
N PRO A 396 -24.04 -10.69 -6.67
CA PRO A 396 -22.92 -11.58 -6.42
C PRO A 396 -21.68 -11.05 -7.11
N TYR A 397 -20.74 -10.67 -6.26
CA TYR A 397 -19.45 -10.20 -6.68
C TYR A 397 -18.40 -11.03 -6.01
N GLU A 398 -17.46 -11.46 -6.82
CA GLU A 398 -16.41 -12.35 -6.39
C GLU A 398 -15.05 -11.82 -6.83
N LEU A 399 -14.09 -11.90 -5.92
CA LEU A 399 -12.68 -11.69 -6.21
C LEU A 399 -11.97 -13.03 -5.97
N VAL A 400 -11.19 -13.51 -6.92
CA VAL A 400 -10.48 -14.80 -6.79
C VAL A 400 -9.04 -14.67 -7.25
N LEU A 401 -8.08 -15.05 -6.39
CA LEU A 401 -6.66 -15.05 -6.72
C LEU A 401 -6.36 -16.11 -7.79
N GLN A 402 -5.83 -15.66 -8.92
CA GLN A 402 -5.48 -16.52 -10.06
C GLN A 402 -4.02 -16.95 -10.02
N SER A 403 -3.13 -16.01 -9.73
CA SER A 403 -1.68 -16.26 -9.63
C SER A 403 -1.02 -15.17 -8.78
N TYR A 404 0.20 -15.45 -8.30
CA TYR A 404 1.02 -14.49 -7.58
C TYR A 404 2.49 -14.69 -7.95
N GLU A 405 3.27 -13.62 -7.84
CA GLU A 405 4.69 -13.58 -8.22
C GLU A 405 5.58 -13.39 -6.98
N THR A 406 5.12 -12.58 -6.02
CA THR A 406 5.80 -12.31 -4.75
C THR A 406 4.80 -12.51 -3.60
N PRO A 407 5.20 -13.11 -2.47
CA PRO A 407 6.45 -13.85 -2.23
C PRO A 407 6.47 -15.19 -2.98
N GLY A 408 7.61 -15.88 -3.05
CA GLY A 408 7.72 -17.16 -3.77
C GLY A 408 6.85 -18.30 -3.22
N THR A 409 6.34 -18.18 -1.99
CA THR A 409 5.32 -19.08 -1.42
C THR A 409 4.43 -18.33 -0.44
N LEU A 410 3.16 -18.67 -0.40
CA LEU A 410 2.18 -18.08 0.51
C LEU A 410 1.87 -19.04 1.68
N PRO A 411 1.64 -18.50 2.89
CA PRO A 411 1.33 -19.33 4.05
C PRO A 411 0.02 -20.09 3.87
N GLY A 412 -0.04 -21.30 4.44
CA GLY A 412 -1.22 -22.16 4.35
C GLY A 412 -1.41 -22.88 3.02
N LEU A 413 -0.52 -22.71 2.04
CA LEU A 413 -0.52 -23.45 0.78
C LEU A 413 -0.31 -24.95 1.04
N LYS A 414 -1.28 -25.77 0.63
CA LYS A 414 -1.26 -27.24 0.80
C LYS A 414 -0.81 -27.95 -0.47
N ALA A 415 -1.21 -27.45 -1.62
CA ALA A 415 -0.89 -28.01 -2.92
C ALA A 415 -0.89 -26.89 -3.97
N ASN A 416 0.11 -26.90 -4.84
CA ASN A 416 0.17 -25.99 -5.98
C ASN A 416 -0.82 -26.47 -7.05
N ALA A 417 -1.41 -25.53 -7.79
CA ALA A 417 -2.36 -25.86 -8.85
C ALA A 417 -1.80 -26.85 -9.89
N ALA A 418 -0.50 -26.76 -10.21
CA ALA A 418 0.16 -27.70 -11.11
C ALA A 418 0.19 -29.15 -10.57
N THR A 419 0.44 -29.33 -9.27
CA THR A 419 0.52 -30.64 -8.62
C THR A 419 -0.87 -31.24 -8.38
N ALA A 420 -1.86 -30.39 -8.09
CA ALA A 420 -3.25 -30.81 -7.92
C ALA A 420 -3.86 -31.33 -9.24
N VAL A 421 -3.52 -30.72 -10.38
CA VAL A 421 -3.94 -31.19 -11.71
C VAL A 421 -3.27 -32.53 -12.05
N GLU A 422 -1.98 -32.72 -11.75
CA GLU A 422 -1.31 -34.01 -11.95
C GLU A 422 -1.87 -35.12 -11.04
N GLU A 423 -2.18 -34.84 -9.77
CA GLU A 423 -2.79 -35.82 -8.86
C GLU A 423 -4.25 -36.16 -9.20
N LEU A 424 -5.02 -35.18 -9.71
CA LEU A 424 -6.37 -35.39 -10.24
C LEU A 424 -6.34 -36.21 -11.53
N ASN A 425 -5.41 -35.91 -12.45
CA ASN A 425 -5.22 -36.65 -13.69
C ASN A 425 -4.71 -38.07 -13.45
N ALA A 426 -3.89 -38.30 -12.42
CA ALA A 426 -3.44 -39.64 -12.03
C ALA A 426 -4.53 -40.50 -11.38
N ARG A 427 -5.62 -39.89 -10.89
CA ARG A 427 -6.78 -40.58 -10.28
C ARG A 427 -7.98 -40.74 -11.22
N ALA A 428 -8.00 -40.04 -12.36
CA ALA A 428 -9.03 -40.20 -13.35
C ALA A 428 -8.79 -41.49 -14.15
N LEU A 429 -9.70 -42.47 -14.01
CA LEU A 429 -9.80 -43.58 -14.97
C LEU A 429 -10.01 -43.00 -16.38
N PRO A 430 -9.43 -43.60 -17.42
CA PRO A 430 -9.50 -43.04 -18.76
C PRO A 430 -10.96 -43.06 -19.24
N LEU A 431 -11.57 -41.89 -19.35
CA LEU A 431 -12.80 -41.74 -20.11
C LEU A 431 -12.42 -41.83 -21.59
N GLU A 432 -12.92 -42.88 -22.25
CA GLU A 432 -12.75 -43.08 -23.68
C GLU A 432 -13.25 -41.85 -24.45
N ALA A 433 -12.44 -41.44 -25.41
CA ALA A 433 -12.73 -40.36 -26.35
C ALA A 433 -13.88 -40.78 -27.26
N ASP A 434 -15.11 -40.44 -26.87
CA ASP A 434 -16.25 -40.16 -27.74
C ASP A 434 -17.42 -39.68 -26.87
N SER A 435 -17.52 -38.37 -26.62
CA SER A 435 -18.78 -37.82 -26.12
C SER A 435 -19.04 -36.43 -26.69
N PHE A 436 -20.12 -36.38 -27.47
CA PHE A 436 -20.79 -35.21 -28.02
C PHE A 436 -20.78 -34.02 -27.05
N GLU A 437 -20.24 -32.87 -27.47
CA GLU A 437 -20.46 -31.60 -26.77
C GLU A 437 -21.95 -31.21 -26.89
N LEU A 438 -22.72 -31.45 -25.83
CA LEU A 438 -24.08 -30.95 -25.68
C LEU A 438 -24.02 -29.47 -25.32
N THR A 439 -24.00 -28.60 -26.33
CA THR A 439 -24.13 -27.15 -26.18
C THR A 439 -25.61 -26.75 -26.02
N SER A 440 -25.89 -25.58 -25.44
CA SER A 440 -27.25 -25.03 -25.33
C SER A 440 -27.96 -24.90 -26.69
N GLU A 441 -27.23 -24.59 -27.75
CA GLU A 441 -27.74 -24.55 -29.12
C GLU A 441 -28.12 -25.94 -29.66
N SER A 442 -27.34 -26.97 -29.32
CA SER A 442 -27.65 -28.36 -29.74
C SER A 442 -28.91 -28.90 -29.07
N ILE A 443 -29.11 -28.59 -27.78
CA ILE A 443 -30.30 -28.99 -27.01
C ILE A 443 -31.55 -28.28 -27.53
N LYS A 444 -31.45 -26.97 -27.81
CA LYS A 444 -32.55 -26.19 -28.40
C LYS A 444 -32.96 -26.72 -29.78
N LYS A 445 -31.99 -27.10 -30.61
CA LYS A 445 -32.25 -27.69 -31.92
C LYS A 445 -32.92 -29.06 -31.82
N MET A 446 -32.52 -29.91 -30.87
CA MET A 446 -33.18 -31.21 -30.63
C MET A 446 -34.64 -31.06 -30.17
N PHE A 447 -34.96 -29.98 -29.46
CA PHE A 447 -36.33 -29.63 -29.05
C PHE A 447 -37.16 -29.09 -30.23
N GLU A 448 -36.60 -28.16 -31.02
CA GLU A 448 -37.26 -27.63 -32.22
C GLU A 448 -37.53 -28.73 -33.27
N ASP A 449 -36.67 -29.74 -33.33
CA ASP A 449 -36.81 -30.92 -34.20
C ASP A 449 -37.79 -31.99 -33.65
N GLY A 450 -38.39 -31.76 -32.46
CA GLY A 450 -39.41 -32.63 -31.85
C GLY A 450 -38.90 -33.98 -31.34
N ASN A 451 -37.59 -34.13 -31.14
CA ASN A 451 -36.93 -35.41 -30.86
C ASN A 451 -36.73 -35.72 -29.36
N THR A 452 -37.19 -34.86 -28.44
CA THR A 452 -36.92 -35.05 -27.00
C THR A 452 -38.09 -34.63 -26.10
N ASP A 453 -38.33 -35.40 -25.04
CA ASP A 453 -39.31 -35.14 -23.97
C ASP A 453 -38.68 -34.27 -22.85
N MET A 454 -39.27 -33.09 -22.62
CA MET A 454 -38.79 -32.09 -21.66
C MET A 454 -38.84 -32.57 -20.21
N GLU A 455 -39.83 -33.37 -19.86
CA GLU A 455 -39.97 -33.89 -18.49
C GLU A 455 -38.83 -34.89 -18.19
N GLN A 456 -38.42 -35.66 -19.20
CA GLN A 456 -37.33 -36.61 -19.08
C GLN A 456 -35.96 -35.93 -19.01
N LEU A 457 -35.75 -34.84 -19.77
CA LEU A 457 -34.55 -34.02 -19.68
C LEU A 457 -34.43 -33.32 -18.32
N ARG A 458 -35.52 -32.75 -17.82
CA ARG A 458 -35.56 -32.09 -16.52
C ARG A 458 -35.20 -33.08 -15.41
N LYS A 459 -35.83 -34.26 -15.40
CA LYS A 459 -35.53 -35.31 -14.43
C LYS A 459 -34.08 -35.79 -14.50
N THR A 460 -33.52 -35.92 -15.69
CA THR A 460 -32.11 -36.28 -15.89
C THR A 460 -31.18 -35.19 -15.35
N ALA A 461 -31.53 -33.92 -15.53
CA ALA A 461 -30.76 -32.79 -15.02
C ALA A 461 -30.78 -32.72 -13.47
N GLU A 462 -31.94 -32.97 -12.86
CA GLU A 462 -32.11 -33.07 -11.41
C GLU A 462 -31.27 -34.23 -10.84
N GLU A 463 -31.31 -35.42 -11.45
CA GLU A 463 -30.52 -36.58 -11.03
C GLU A 463 -29.00 -36.35 -11.16
N LEU A 464 -28.55 -35.60 -12.18
CA LEU A 464 -27.14 -35.25 -12.36
C LEU A 464 -26.70 -34.16 -11.35
N ALA A 465 -27.57 -33.22 -11.02
CA ALA A 465 -27.32 -32.19 -10.01
C ALA A 465 -27.16 -32.80 -8.61
N GLU A 466 -28.02 -33.76 -8.26
CA GLU A 466 -27.93 -34.50 -6.99
C GLU A 466 -26.63 -35.29 -6.85
N ARG A 467 -26.03 -35.70 -7.98
CA ARG A 467 -24.74 -36.41 -8.02
C ARG A 467 -23.53 -35.46 -8.12
N GLY A 468 -23.76 -34.14 -8.17
CA GLY A 468 -22.70 -33.14 -8.28
C GLY A 468 -22.00 -33.13 -9.64
N GLU A 469 -22.64 -33.63 -10.69
CA GLU A 469 -22.04 -33.70 -12.01
C GLU A 469 -22.09 -32.36 -12.76
N GLN A 470 -20.96 -31.92 -13.32
CA GLN A 470 -20.82 -30.63 -14.00
C GLN A 470 -21.76 -30.47 -15.21
N ARG A 471 -22.21 -31.58 -15.79
CA ARG A 471 -23.13 -31.63 -16.94
C ARG A 471 -24.58 -31.26 -16.59
N ALA A 472 -24.92 -31.17 -15.30
CA ALA A 472 -26.26 -30.79 -14.85
C ALA A 472 -26.59 -29.32 -15.20
N ILE A 473 -25.60 -28.43 -15.11
CA ILE A 473 -25.80 -26.98 -15.29
C ILE A 473 -26.16 -26.63 -16.74
N PRO A 474 -25.43 -27.10 -17.78
CA PRO A 474 -25.81 -26.83 -19.16
C PRO A 474 -27.18 -27.42 -19.53
N LEU A 475 -27.54 -28.58 -18.98
CA LEU A 475 -28.83 -29.24 -19.25
C LEU A 475 -29.99 -28.47 -18.61
N LEU A 476 -29.84 -28.02 -17.36
CA LEU A 476 -30.83 -27.18 -16.66
C LEU A 476 -31.06 -25.85 -17.37
N ILE A 477 -29.98 -25.19 -17.82
CA ILE A 477 -30.06 -23.95 -18.59
C ILE A 477 -30.79 -24.19 -19.92
N GLY A 478 -30.47 -25.27 -20.64
CA GLY A 478 -31.16 -25.64 -21.87
C GLY A 478 -32.65 -25.94 -21.68
N VAL A 479 -33.02 -26.55 -20.56
CA VAL A 479 -34.44 -26.81 -20.20
C VAL A 479 -35.17 -25.52 -19.87
N ILE A 480 -34.56 -24.63 -19.08
CA ILE A 480 -35.15 -23.33 -18.66
C ILE A 480 -35.33 -22.40 -19.87
N ASP A 481 -34.35 -22.35 -20.77
CA ASP A 481 -34.40 -21.51 -21.97
C ASP A 481 -35.43 -22.02 -23.00
N ALA A 482 -35.70 -23.33 -23.03
CA ALA A 482 -36.71 -23.92 -23.91
C ALA A 482 -38.15 -23.75 -23.39
N ASP A 483 -38.34 -23.65 -22.06
CA ASP A 483 -39.66 -23.55 -21.41
C ASP A 483 -40.19 -22.10 -21.31
N ASN A 484 -39.38 -21.08 -21.65
CA ASN A 484 -39.75 -19.65 -21.64
C ASN A 484 -40.38 -19.14 -20.33
N SER A 485 -40.28 -19.86 -19.22
CA SER A 485 -40.93 -19.53 -17.94
C SER A 485 -40.04 -18.61 -17.09
N PHE A 486 -39.81 -17.37 -17.53
CA PHE A 486 -39.09 -16.34 -16.75
C PHE A 486 -40.02 -15.25 -16.19
N THR A 487 -41.26 -15.59 -15.82
CA THR A 487 -42.25 -14.63 -15.30
C THR A 487 -42.85 -14.92 -13.92
N GLU A 488 -42.59 -16.04 -13.25
CA GLU A 488 -43.35 -16.36 -12.00
C GLU A 488 -42.52 -16.68 -10.74
N LEU A 489 -41.21 -16.39 -10.71
CA LEU A 489 -40.37 -16.69 -9.53
C LEU A 489 -40.11 -15.50 -8.60
N ASN A 490 -40.89 -14.42 -8.71
CA ASN A 490 -40.75 -13.23 -7.87
C ASN A 490 -41.57 -13.24 -6.56
N ASP A 491 -42.40 -14.24 -6.30
CA ASP A 491 -43.28 -14.25 -5.11
C ASP A 491 -42.92 -15.32 -4.05
N THR A 492 -41.74 -15.97 -4.11
CA THR A 492 -41.33 -16.93 -3.04
C THR A 492 -39.82 -16.97 -2.74
N ILE A 493 -39.10 -15.87 -2.99
CA ILE A 493 -37.75 -15.62 -2.43
C ILE A 493 -37.77 -14.21 -1.86
#